data_AF-A0AAE0PF56-F1
#
_entry.id   AF-A0AAE0PF56-F1
#
_cell.length_a   1.000
_cell.length_b   1.000
_cell.length_c   1.000
_cell.angle_alpha   90.00
_cell.angle_beta   90.00
_cell.angle_gamma   90.00
#
_symmetry.space_group_name_H-M   'P 1'
#
loop_
_entity.id
_entity.type
_entity.pdbx_description
1 polymer ?
#
loop_
_entity_poly.entity_id
_entity_poly.type
_entity_poly.pdbx_seq_one_letter_code
_entity_poly.pdbx_strand_id
1 'polypeptide(L)'
;MQITIAIQDTTGEEQDFLSLQVFPDMTLETLRNSIQAETSHHPSTQHLYHNGNLIIDNTKTLTELNITDGDMLALHVRETQRATAVPEPQQQGGGRPAAPPQQDPEFLRLQFLANPALRAEVERTAPDLAAAINDPQRWAQLFRERYDREQRERAERHRIIQQLNEDPFNPEAQARIEEIIRQERVTENLQTAMEHNPEGKQ
;
A
#
# COMPACT_ATOMS: atom_id res chain seq x y z
N MET A 1 12.91 23.15 -7.37
CA MET A 1 11.72 23.24 -6.50
C MET A 1 12.03 22.59 -5.17
N GLN A 2 11.44 23.06 -4.08
CA GLN A 2 11.61 22.48 -2.75
C GLN A 2 10.40 21.62 -2.40
N ILE A 3 10.62 20.43 -1.87
CA ILE A 3 9.55 19.56 -1.34
C ILE A 3 9.89 19.17 0.09
N THR A 4 8.85 18.87 0.88
CA THR A 4 9.00 18.40 2.26
C THR A 4 8.52 16.96 2.36
N ILE A 5 9.33 16.10 2.96
CA ILE A 5 9.04 14.69 3.16
C ILE A 5 8.81 14.46 4.64
N ALA A 6 7.59 14.06 4.99
CA ALA A 6 7.22 13.60 6.32
C ALA A 6 7.56 12.11 6.44
N ILE A 7 8.59 11.78 7.20
CA ILE A 7 9.06 10.41 7.41
C ILE A 7 8.28 9.83 8.59
N GLN A 8 7.57 8.74 8.33
CA GLN A 8 6.90 7.94 9.34
C GLN A 8 7.67 6.63 9.49
N ASP A 9 8.48 6.56 10.54
CA ASP A 9 9.12 5.32 10.95
C ASP A 9 8.15 4.47 11.79
N THR A 10 8.30 3.16 11.72
CA THR A 10 7.47 2.19 12.44
C THR A 10 7.51 2.33 13.97
N THR A 11 8.47 3.10 14.50
CA THR A 11 8.67 3.28 15.95
C THR A 11 7.73 4.32 16.58
N GLY A 12 6.98 5.10 15.79
CA GLY A 12 5.77 5.83 16.23
C GLY A 12 5.94 7.05 17.15
N GLU A 13 7.16 7.38 17.57
CA GLU A 13 7.39 8.41 18.61
C GLU A 13 7.85 9.77 18.04
N GLU A 14 8.43 9.82 16.83
CA GLU A 14 8.88 11.06 16.18
C GLU A 14 8.54 11.07 14.68
N GLN A 15 7.94 12.17 14.21
CA GLN A 15 7.71 12.42 12.79
C GLN A 15 8.85 13.32 12.29
N ASP A 16 9.80 12.72 11.59
CA ASP A 16 10.92 13.45 10.98
C ASP A 16 10.47 14.17 9.71
N PHE A 17 11.02 15.36 9.48
CA PHE A 17 10.77 16.13 8.26
C PHE A 17 12.08 16.37 7.51
N LEU A 18 12.12 15.94 6.26
CA LEU A 18 13.24 16.15 5.36
C LEU A 18 12.86 17.13 4.26
N SER A 19 13.58 18.25 4.15
CA SER A 19 13.40 19.20 3.05
C SER A 19 14.42 18.93 1.96
N LEU A 20 13.96 18.61 0.76
CA LEU A 20 14.80 18.31 -0.40
C LEU A 20 14.62 19.35 -1.51
N GLN A 21 15.72 19.78 -2.11
CA GLN A 21 15.70 20.49 -3.37
C GLN A 21 15.74 19.50 -4.53
N VAL A 22 14.72 19.53 -5.36
CA VAL A 22 14.51 18.60 -6.49
C VAL A 22 14.21 19.39 -7.76
N PHE A 23 14.41 18.77 -8.92
CA PHE A 23 14.02 19.35 -10.20
C PHE A 23 12.68 18.76 -10.67
N PRO A 24 11.81 19.55 -11.32
CA PRO A 24 10.48 19.11 -11.74
C PRO A 24 10.49 17.97 -12.78
N ASP A 25 11.58 17.84 -13.53
CA ASP A 25 11.86 16.82 -14.53
C ASP A 25 12.57 15.57 -13.95
N MET A 26 12.91 15.56 -12.65
CA MET A 26 13.44 14.35 -12.02
C MET A 26 12.37 13.27 -11.93
N THR A 27 12.80 12.02 -12.12
CA THR A 27 11.96 10.85 -11.92
C THR A 27 11.78 10.53 -10.44
N LEU A 28 10.69 9.82 -10.12
CA LEU A 28 10.47 9.29 -8.78
C LEU A 28 11.61 8.34 -8.33
N GLU A 29 12.17 7.55 -9.24
CA GLU A 29 13.38 6.75 -8.97
C GLU A 29 14.53 7.61 -8.43
N THR A 30 14.82 8.72 -9.12
CA THR A 30 15.89 9.62 -8.71
C THR A 30 15.60 10.24 -7.35
N LEU A 31 14.34 10.63 -7.09
CA LEU A 31 13.91 11.12 -5.78
C LEU A 31 14.12 10.09 -4.66
N ARG A 32 13.77 8.81 -4.88
CA ARG A 32 13.99 7.73 -3.90
C ARG A 32 15.46 7.52 -3.57
N ASN A 33 16.33 7.64 -4.58
CA ASN A 33 17.78 7.57 -4.38
C ASN A 33 18.30 8.77 -3.59
N SER A 34 17.76 9.98 -3.81
CA SER A 34 18.07 11.15 -3.00
C SER A 34 17.62 10.98 -1.54
N ILE A 35 16.43 10.42 -1.32
CA ILE A 35 15.94 10.09 0.03
C ILE A 35 16.83 9.05 0.69
N GLN A 36 17.28 8.03 -0.05
CA GLN A 36 18.22 7.03 0.47
C GLN A 36 19.54 7.66 0.92
N ALA A 37 20.07 8.61 0.16
CA ALA A 37 21.32 9.28 0.49
C ALA A 37 21.23 10.05 1.82
N GLU A 38 20.08 10.65 2.12
CA GLU A 38 19.86 11.43 3.35
C GLU A 38 19.41 10.56 4.55
N THR A 39 18.57 9.56 4.31
CA THR A 39 17.90 8.78 5.38
C THR A 39 18.49 7.38 5.60
N SER A 40 19.39 6.93 4.71
CA SER A 40 19.93 5.56 4.66
C SER A 40 18.90 4.45 4.48
N HIS A 41 17.63 4.77 4.21
CA HIS A 41 16.59 3.78 3.91
C HIS A 41 16.64 3.36 2.44
N HIS A 42 16.59 2.05 2.18
CA HIS A 42 16.66 1.53 0.82
C HIS A 42 15.42 1.90 -0.01
N PRO A 43 15.51 2.23 -1.31
CA PRO A 43 14.38 2.64 -2.16
C PRO A 43 13.18 1.68 -2.15
N SER A 44 13.45 0.40 -1.89
CA SER A 44 12.44 -0.66 -1.82
C SER A 44 11.65 -0.69 -0.51
N THR A 45 12.21 -0.19 0.59
CA THR A 45 11.49 -0.06 1.86
C THR A 45 10.69 1.25 1.94
N GLN A 46 11.00 2.19 1.05
CA GLN A 46 10.32 3.48 0.95
C GLN A 46 8.96 3.35 0.26
N HIS A 47 7.91 3.79 0.91
CA HIS A 47 6.56 3.93 0.33
C HIS A 47 6.19 5.42 0.37
N LEU A 48 6.20 6.07 -0.80
CA LEU A 48 5.91 7.49 -0.93
C LEU A 48 4.44 7.70 -1.22
N TYR A 49 3.80 8.57 -0.47
CA TYR A 49 2.41 8.97 -0.65
C TYR A 49 2.33 10.45 -0.97
N HIS A 50 1.50 10.77 -1.95
CA HIS A 50 1.16 12.15 -2.31
C HIS A 50 -0.34 12.32 -2.26
N ASN A 51 -0.82 13.27 -1.45
CA ASN A 51 -2.25 13.46 -1.19
C ASN A 51 -2.99 12.15 -0.81
N GLY A 52 -2.30 11.27 -0.07
CA GLY A 52 -2.82 9.96 0.35
C GLY A 52 -2.71 8.84 -0.70
N ASN A 53 -2.28 9.13 -1.93
CA ASN A 53 -2.10 8.12 -2.96
C ASN A 53 -0.67 7.58 -2.95
N LEU A 54 -0.53 6.25 -2.89
CA LEU A 54 0.76 5.58 -3.00
C LEU A 54 1.32 5.77 -4.41
N ILE A 55 2.53 6.32 -4.50
CA ILE A 55 3.24 6.48 -5.76
C ILE A 55 4.13 5.26 -6.01
N ILE A 56 3.76 4.47 -7.01
CA ILE A 56 4.45 3.22 -7.37
C ILE A 56 5.32 3.39 -8.62
N ASP A 57 4.89 4.24 -9.55
CA ASP A 57 5.53 4.44 -10.84
C ASP A 57 6.87 5.19 -10.71
N ASN A 58 7.97 4.45 -10.73
CA ASN A 58 9.32 5.01 -10.62
C ASN A 58 9.79 5.77 -11.86
N THR A 59 9.13 5.57 -13.00
CA THR A 59 9.50 6.13 -14.31
C THR A 59 8.92 7.51 -14.57
N LYS A 60 7.85 7.90 -13.86
CA LYS A 60 7.20 9.19 -14.02
C LYS A 60 8.02 10.30 -13.36
N THR A 61 7.99 11.47 -13.98
CA THR A 61 8.56 12.69 -13.42
C THR A 61 7.70 13.25 -12.29
N LEU A 62 8.30 14.05 -11.41
CA LEU A 62 7.56 14.72 -10.33
C LEU A 62 6.41 15.57 -10.88
N THR A 63 6.59 16.20 -12.04
CA THR A 63 5.53 16.97 -12.71
C THR A 63 4.38 16.09 -13.19
N GLU A 64 4.66 14.90 -13.75
CA GLU A 64 3.63 13.93 -14.17
C GLU A 64 2.89 13.30 -13.00
N LEU A 65 3.50 13.32 -11.82
CA LEU A 65 2.90 12.92 -10.56
C LEU A 65 2.18 14.07 -9.84
N ASN A 66 2.07 15.24 -10.49
CA ASN A 66 1.47 16.46 -9.96
C ASN A 66 2.13 16.97 -8.66
N ILE A 67 3.41 16.67 -8.44
CA ILE A 67 4.17 17.15 -7.29
C ILE A 67 4.74 18.53 -7.64
N THR A 68 4.38 19.54 -6.84
CA THR A 68 4.77 20.94 -7.08
C THR A 68 5.77 21.46 -6.04
N ASP A 69 6.23 22.70 -6.22
CA ASP A 69 7.04 23.38 -5.21
C ASP A 69 6.24 23.61 -3.91
N GLY A 70 6.86 23.37 -2.77
CA GLY A 70 6.28 23.48 -1.44
C GLY A 70 5.44 22.27 -1.00
N ASP A 71 5.40 21.22 -1.81
CA ASP A 71 4.50 20.10 -1.60
C ASP A 71 5.00 19.12 -0.54
N MET A 72 4.06 18.43 0.10
CA MET A 72 4.35 17.50 1.20
C MET A 72 4.09 16.05 0.79
N LEU A 73 5.12 15.23 0.89
CA LEU A 73 5.07 13.79 0.65
C LEU A 73 5.16 13.05 1.98
N ALA A 74 4.37 12.00 2.16
CA ALA A 74 4.56 11.10 3.29
C ALA A 74 5.43 9.92 2.86
N LEU A 75 6.52 9.68 3.57
CA LEU A 75 7.40 8.54 3.39
C LEU A 75 7.15 7.55 4.52
N HIS A 76 6.61 6.38 4.18
CA HIS A 76 6.52 5.27 5.11
C HIS A 76 7.68 4.32 4.84
N VAL A 77 8.52 4.13 5.84
CA VAL A 77 9.61 3.15 5.77
C VAL A 77 9.08 1.85 6.32
N ARG A 78 8.94 0.84 5.45
CA ARG A 78 8.59 -0.50 5.86
C ARG A 78 9.60 -1.46 5.27
N GLU A 79 10.27 -2.22 6.12
CA GLU A 79 11.08 -3.33 5.66
C GLU A 79 10.17 -4.31 4.92
N THR A 80 10.25 -4.29 3.59
CA THR A 80 9.88 -5.45 2.78
C THR A 80 10.86 -6.52 3.22
N GLN A 81 10.41 -7.47 4.05
CA GLN A 81 11.09 -8.73 4.19
C GLN A 81 11.17 -9.35 2.79
N ARG A 82 12.28 -9.06 2.09
CA ARG A 82 12.61 -9.71 0.84
C ARG A 82 12.89 -11.15 1.19
N ALA A 83 11.90 -11.99 0.95
CA ALA A 83 12.08 -13.42 0.82
C ALA A 83 13.05 -13.68 -0.35
N THR A 84 14.35 -13.71 -0.05
CA THR A 84 15.34 -14.59 -0.70
C THR A 84 16.64 -14.57 0.11
N ALA A 85 17.10 -15.79 0.43
CA ALA A 85 18.38 -16.20 1.03
C ALA A 85 18.39 -16.42 2.56
N VAL A 86 18.49 -17.71 2.90
CA VAL A 86 18.78 -18.37 4.19
C VAL A 86 19.66 -17.55 5.14
N PRO A 87 19.32 -17.51 6.45
CA PRO A 87 20.13 -18.27 7.40
C PRO A 87 19.34 -18.97 8.53
N GLU A 88 20.07 -19.87 9.18
CA GLU A 88 19.86 -20.66 10.40
C GLU A 88 19.02 -20.07 11.56
N PRO A 89 18.59 -20.93 12.52
CA PRO A 89 17.58 -20.59 13.50
C PRO A 89 18.18 -19.82 14.67
N GLN A 90 17.73 -18.58 14.85
CA GLN A 90 17.80 -17.92 16.15
C GLN A 90 16.41 -17.52 16.64
N GLN A 91 15.97 -18.30 17.62
CA GLN A 91 14.88 -18.02 18.54
C GLN A 91 15.05 -16.62 19.15
N GLN A 92 14.00 -15.80 19.17
CA GLN A 92 13.43 -15.18 20.37
C GLN A 92 12.51 -14.00 20.04
N GLY A 93 11.43 -13.89 20.81
CA GLY A 93 10.81 -12.60 21.12
C GLY A 93 9.45 -12.38 20.48
N GLY A 94 8.38 -12.68 21.24
CA GLY A 94 7.03 -12.32 20.87
C GLY A 94 6.85 -10.81 20.72
N GLY A 95 6.72 -10.36 19.47
CA GLY A 95 6.13 -9.08 19.12
C GLY A 95 4.85 -9.38 18.35
N ARG A 96 3.69 -9.03 18.92
CA ARG A 96 2.44 -9.01 18.16
C ARG A 96 2.67 -8.15 16.92
N PRO A 97 2.38 -8.62 15.69
CA PRO A 97 2.52 -7.75 14.52
C PRO A 97 1.60 -6.55 14.73
N ALA A 98 2.19 -5.35 14.77
CA ALA A 98 1.44 -4.10 14.78
C ALA A 98 0.49 -4.13 13.59
N ALA A 99 -0.80 -3.88 13.85
CA ALA A 99 -1.78 -3.74 12.79
C ALA A 99 -1.29 -2.67 11.80
N PRO A 100 -1.35 -2.91 10.47
CA PRO A 100 -1.02 -1.88 9.51
C PRO A 100 -1.84 -0.61 9.80
N PRO A 101 -1.30 0.58 9.50
CA PRO A 101 -1.97 1.84 9.81
C PRO A 101 -3.40 1.80 9.25
N GLN A 102 -4.39 1.88 10.13
CA GLN A 102 -5.79 1.96 9.73
C GLN A 102 -5.94 3.24 8.90
N GLN A 103 -6.27 3.09 7.62
CA GLN A 103 -6.56 4.24 6.78
C GLN A 103 -7.73 5.01 7.38
N ASP A 104 -7.57 6.31 7.57
CA ASP A 104 -8.61 7.14 8.17
C ASP A 104 -9.87 7.14 7.28
N PRO A 105 -11.03 6.70 7.79
CA PRO A 105 -12.23 6.55 6.97
C PRO A 105 -12.78 7.90 6.47
N GLU A 106 -12.58 8.98 7.22
CA GLU A 106 -13.03 10.32 6.81
C GLU A 106 -12.12 10.88 5.71
N PHE A 107 -10.81 10.67 5.81
CA PHE A 107 -9.88 11.03 4.74
C PHE A 107 -10.26 10.37 3.40
N LEU A 108 -10.51 9.05 3.41
CA LEU A 108 -10.91 8.32 2.20
C LEU A 108 -12.29 8.75 1.67
N ARG A 109 -13.24 9.04 2.57
CA ARG A 109 -14.56 9.56 2.18
C ARG A 109 -14.43 10.88 1.44
N LEU A 110 -13.61 11.80 1.95
CA LEU A 110 -13.34 13.09 1.33
C LEU A 110 -12.65 12.93 -0.02
N GLN A 111 -11.73 11.97 -0.15
CA GLN A 111 -11.08 11.68 -1.43
C GLN A 111 -12.07 11.15 -2.48
N PHE A 112 -13.00 10.29 -2.09
CA PHE A 112 -14.07 9.82 -3.00
C PHE A 112 -15.07 10.91 -3.36
N LEU A 113 -15.36 11.85 -2.45
CA LEU A 113 -16.18 13.01 -2.77
C LEU A 113 -15.47 14.00 -3.70
N ALA A 114 -14.15 14.15 -3.55
CA ALA A 114 -13.34 15.04 -4.36
C ALA A 114 -13.11 14.50 -5.79
N ASN A 115 -13.13 13.16 -5.97
CA ASN A 115 -12.86 12.53 -7.25
C ASN A 115 -14.10 11.77 -7.81
N PRO A 116 -14.76 12.28 -8.86
CA PRO A 116 -15.94 11.65 -9.43
C PRO A 116 -15.67 10.28 -10.08
N ALA A 117 -14.45 10.02 -10.54
CA ALA A 117 -14.08 8.72 -11.11
C ALA A 117 -14.01 7.64 -10.02
N LEU A 118 -13.38 7.94 -8.89
CA LEU A 118 -13.32 7.03 -7.74
C LEU A 118 -14.71 6.76 -7.17
N ARG A 119 -15.59 7.77 -7.15
CA ARG A 119 -16.98 7.58 -6.74
C ARG A 119 -17.72 6.58 -7.63
N ALA A 120 -17.57 6.70 -8.95
CA ALA A 120 -18.20 5.78 -9.90
C ALA A 120 -17.69 4.34 -9.71
N GLU A 121 -16.41 4.17 -9.36
CA GLU A 121 -15.84 2.85 -9.04
C GLU A 121 -16.44 2.25 -7.76
N VAL A 122 -16.55 3.04 -6.69
CA VAL A 122 -17.16 2.57 -5.43
C VAL A 122 -18.64 2.24 -5.64
N GLU A 123 -19.35 2.98 -6.49
CA GLU A 123 -20.74 2.68 -6.86
C GLU A 123 -20.88 1.32 -7.57
N ARG A 124 -19.89 0.92 -8.39
CA ARG A 124 -19.87 -0.36 -9.11
C ARG A 124 -19.44 -1.54 -8.23
N THR A 125 -18.43 -1.33 -7.40
CA THR A 125 -17.78 -2.42 -6.61
C THR A 125 -18.39 -2.58 -5.22
N ALA A 126 -18.88 -1.50 -4.61
CA ALA A 126 -19.37 -1.47 -3.25
C ALA A 126 -20.59 -0.52 -3.11
N PRO A 127 -21.76 -0.86 -3.69
CA PRO A 127 -22.93 0.01 -3.72
C PRO A 127 -23.43 0.40 -2.32
N ASP A 128 -23.33 -0.49 -1.33
CA ASP A 128 -23.72 -0.23 0.06
C ASP A 128 -22.82 0.84 0.72
N LEU A 129 -21.53 0.83 0.36
CA LEU A 129 -20.56 1.80 0.83
C LEU A 129 -20.80 3.15 0.13
N ALA A 130 -21.01 3.15 -1.20
CA ALA A 130 -21.36 4.35 -1.96
C ALA A 130 -22.64 5.04 -1.44
N ALA A 131 -23.67 4.27 -1.05
CA ALA A 131 -24.90 4.81 -0.50
C ALA A 131 -24.67 5.60 0.81
N ALA A 132 -23.64 5.24 1.58
CA ALA A 132 -23.27 5.89 2.82
C ALA A 132 -22.30 7.08 2.64
N ILE A 133 -21.88 7.44 1.43
CA ILE A 133 -20.82 8.45 1.20
C ILE A 133 -21.15 9.86 1.76
N ASN A 134 -22.44 10.19 1.86
CA ASN A 134 -22.93 11.44 2.43
C ASN A 134 -23.17 11.38 3.94
N ASP A 135 -23.07 10.20 4.56
CA ASP A 135 -23.22 9.98 5.99
C ASP A 135 -21.87 9.54 6.58
N PRO A 136 -21.10 10.45 7.20
CA PRO A 136 -19.76 10.15 7.69
C PRO A 136 -19.75 9.05 8.76
N GLN A 137 -20.78 8.99 9.62
CA GLN A 137 -20.86 7.97 10.67
C GLN A 137 -21.13 6.59 10.08
N ARG A 138 -22.10 6.49 9.15
CA ARG A 138 -22.44 5.24 8.48
C ARG A 138 -21.32 4.75 7.57
N TRP A 139 -20.68 5.67 6.84
CA TRP A 139 -19.52 5.39 6.01
C TRP A 139 -18.39 4.77 6.82
N ALA A 140 -17.99 5.44 7.91
CA ALA A 140 -16.89 4.97 8.74
C ALA A 140 -17.18 3.60 9.38
N GLN A 141 -18.43 3.31 9.73
CA GLN A 141 -18.84 1.99 10.22
C GLN A 141 -18.66 0.91 9.15
N LEU A 142 -19.23 1.11 7.95
CA LEU A 142 -19.17 0.14 6.86
C LEU A 142 -17.75 -0.07 6.34
N PHE A 143 -16.97 1.00 6.25
CA PHE A 143 -15.56 0.94 5.87
C PHE A 143 -14.76 0.11 6.87
N ARG A 144 -14.88 0.38 8.18
CA ARG A 144 -14.19 -0.40 9.22
C ARG A 144 -14.58 -1.86 9.18
N GLU A 145 -15.86 -2.19 9.05
CA GLU A 145 -16.32 -3.58 9.01
C GLU A 145 -15.72 -4.34 7.82
N ARG A 146 -15.73 -3.74 6.63
CA ARG A 146 -15.11 -4.35 5.44
C ARG A 146 -13.60 -4.50 5.59
N TYR A 147 -12.94 -3.46 6.10
CA TYR A 147 -11.51 -3.47 6.34
C TYR A 147 -11.12 -4.56 7.34
N ASP A 148 -11.77 -4.63 8.50
CA ASP A 148 -11.56 -5.68 9.51
C ASP A 148 -11.75 -7.08 8.92
N ARG A 149 -12.79 -7.26 8.09
CA ARG A 149 -13.06 -8.53 7.44
C ARG A 149 -11.93 -8.92 6.47
N GLU A 150 -11.53 -8.01 5.58
CA GLU A 150 -10.43 -8.23 4.65
C GLU A 150 -9.12 -8.56 5.38
N GLN A 151 -8.84 -7.84 6.47
CA GLN A 151 -7.65 -8.06 7.27
C GLN A 151 -7.66 -9.43 7.97
N ARG A 152 -8.82 -9.89 8.43
CA ARG A 152 -8.97 -11.25 9.00
C ARG A 152 -8.74 -12.33 7.95
N GLU A 153 -9.34 -12.18 6.77
CA GLU A 153 -9.16 -13.14 5.66
C GLU A 153 -7.70 -13.20 5.22
N ARG A 154 -7.04 -12.04 5.07
CA ARG A 154 -5.60 -11.98 4.79
C ARG A 154 -4.76 -12.61 5.91
N ALA A 155 -5.06 -12.34 7.16
CA ALA A 155 -4.31 -12.90 8.29
C ALA A 155 -4.46 -14.42 8.38
N GLU A 156 -5.66 -14.95 8.13
CA GLU A 156 -5.92 -16.38 8.08
C GLU A 156 -5.13 -17.05 6.95
N ARG A 157 -5.15 -16.47 5.74
CA ARG A 157 -4.33 -16.95 4.62
C ARG A 157 -2.85 -16.99 4.95
N HIS A 158 -2.31 -15.91 5.52
CA HIS A 158 -0.91 -15.88 5.94
C HIS A 158 -0.58 -16.95 6.98
N ARG A 159 -1.50 -17.20 7.94
CA ARG A 159 -1.33 -18.28 8.92
C ARG A 159 -1.29 -19.66 8.25
N ILE A 160 -2.17 -19.92 7.30
CA ILE A 160 -2.18 -21.17 6.54
C ILE A 160 -0.86 -21.35 5.79
N ILE A 161 -0.39 -20.30 5.11
CA ILE A 161 0.90 -20.33 4.40
C ILE A 161 2.04 -20.59 5.39
N GLN A 162 2.06 -19.94 6.55
CA GLN A 162 3.07 -20.20 7.58
C GLN A 162 3.07 -21.65 8.06
N GLN A 163 1.89 -22.23 8.31
CA GLN A 163 1.76 -23.64 8.69
C GLN A 163 2.28 -24.57 7.59
N LEU A 164 1.99 -24.27 6.32
CA LEU A 164 2.51 -25.04 5.19
C LEU A 164 4.04 -24.90 5.03
N ASN A 165 4.63 -23.79 5.47
CA ASN A 165 6.07 -23.58 5.46
C ASN A 165 6.81 -24.25 6.64
N GLU A 166 6.11 -24.81 7.64
CA GLU A 166 6.75 -25.49 8.77
C GLU A 166 7.57 -26.71 8.32
N ASP A 167 7.20 -27.34 7.19
CA ASP A 167 7.96 -28.40 6.54
C ASP A 167 8.24 -28.05 5.06
N PRO A 168 9.33 -27.30 4.77
CA PRO A 168 9.62 -26.80 3.43
C PRO A 168 10.02 -27.90 2.43
N PHE A 169 10.26 -29.13 2.89
CA PHE A 169 10.59 -30.27 2.02
C PHE A 169 9.36 -31.14 1.72
N ASN A 170 8.19 -30.80 2.27
CA ASN A 170 6.96 -31.52 2.02
C ASN A 170 6.38 -31.13 0.63
N PRO A 171 6.34 -32.07 -0.35
CA PRO A 171 5.86 -31.76 -1.69
C PRO A 171 4.36 -31.44 -1.73
N GLU A 172 3.54 -31.96 -0.80
CA GLU A 172 2.12 -31.58 -0.70
C GLU A 172 1.94 -30.17 -0.15
N ALA A 173 2.77 -29.74 0.80
CA ALA A 173 2.71 -28.38 1.34
C ALA A 173 3.11 -27.36 0.28
N GLN A 174 4.17 -27.66 -0.49
CA GLN A 174 4.59 -26.84 -1.63
C GLN A 174 3.50 -26.72 -2.70
N ALA A 175 2.86 -27.83 -3.08
CA ALA A 175 1.78 -27.83 -4.07
C ALA A 175 0.58 -26.97 -3.60
N ARG A 176 0.26 -26.99 -2.31
CA ARG A 176 -0.81 -26.14 -1.74
C ARG A 176 -0.44 -24.67 -1.73
N ILE A 177 0.80 -24.33 -1.39
CA ILE A 177 1.29 -22.93 -1.46
C ILE A 177 1.22 -22.43 -2.91
N GLU A 178 1.63 -23.24 -3.89
CA GLU A 178 1.56 -22.90 -5.32
C GLU A 178 0.11 -22.66 -5.79
N GLU A 179 -0.84 -23.49 -5.35
CA GLU A 179 -2.25 -23.31 -5.68
C GLU A 179 -2.82 -22.00 -5.11
N ILE A 180 -2.50 -21.68 -3.85
CA ILE A 180 -2.91 -20.41 -3.21
C ILE A 180 -2.38 -19.22 -4.02
N ILE A 181 -1.08 -19.19 -4.33
CA ILE A 181 -0.47 -18.10 -5.10
C ILE A 181 -1.10 -17.99 -6.49
N ARG A 182 -1.40 -19.12 -7.14
CA ARG A 182 -2.03 -19.13 -8.45
C ARG A 182 -3.43 -18.51 -8.40
N GLN A 183 -4.23 -18.86 -7.41
CA GLN A 183 -5.56 -18.28 -7.23
C GLN A 183 -5.50 -16.77 -6.96
N GLU A 184 -4.51 -16.31 -6.17
CA GLU A 184 -4.31 -14.88 -5.92
C GLU A 184 -3.94 -14.14 -7.21
N ARG A 185 -3.03 -14.65 -8.03
CA ARG A 185 -2.70 -14.04 -9.33
C ARG A 185 -3.89 -13.97 -10.28
N VAL A 186 -4.74 -14.99 -10.29
CA VAL A 186 -5.95 -14.98 -11.13
C VAL A 186 -6.93 -13.92 -10.64
N THR A 187 -7.08 -13.79 -9.33
CA THR A 187 -7.98 -12.79 -8.71
C THR A 187 -7.45 -11.38 -8.92
N GLU A 188 -6.16 -11.16 -8.72
CA GLU A 188 -5.49 -9.87 -8.96
C GLU A 188 -5.56 -9.49 -10.44
N ASN A 189 -5.23 -10.42 -11.35
CA ASN A 189 -5.33 -10.16 -12.79
C ASN A 189 -6.77 -9.86 -13.21
N LEU A 190 -7.77 -10.56 -12.64
CA LEU A 190 -9.17 -10.29 -12.88
C LEU A 190 -9.57 -8.90 -12.37
N GLN A 191 -9.13 -8.52 -11.17
CA GLN A 191 -9.38 -7.21 -10.58
C GLN A 191 -8.75 -6.10 -11.42
N THR A 192 -7.48 -6.24 -11.79
CA THR A 192 -6.77 -5.31 -12.69
C THR A 192 -7.45 -5.24 -14.06
N ALA A 193 -7.91 -6.35 -14.61
CA ALA A 193 -8.64 -6.38 -15.87
C ALA A 193 -10.03 -5.73 -15.78
N MET A 194 -10.67 -5.76 -14.60
CA MET A 194 -11.91 -5.03 -14.33
C MET A 194 -11.66 -3.52 -14.15
N GLU A 195 -10.58 -3.14 -13.48
CA GLU A 195 -10.14 -1.74 -13.28
C GLU A 195 -9.64 -1.10 -14.59
N HIS A 196 -9.04 -1.88 -15.48
CA HIS A 196 -8.47 -1.40 -16.75
C HIS A 196 -9.25 -1.84 -17.99
N ASN A 197 -10.56 -2.13 -17.89
CA ASN A 197 -11.39 -2.33 -19.07
C ASN A 197 -12.04 -1.00 -19.50
N PRO A 198 -11.45 -0.22 -20.43
CA PRO A 198 -12.16 0.85 -21.09
C PRO A 198 -13.32 0.23 -21.88
N GLU A 199 -14.51 0.79 -21.72
CA GLU A 199 -15.66 0.37 -22.52
C GLU A 199 -15.33 0.41 -24.01
N GLY A 200 -15.84 -0.60 -24.72
CA GLY A 200 -15.76 -0.68 -26.16
C GLY A 200 -16.31 0.59 -26.81
N LYS A 201 -15.47 1.21 -27.63
CA LYS A 201 -15.95 1.97 -28.77
C LYS A 201 -15.52 1.24 -30.02
N GLN A 202 -16.54 0.96 -30.81
CA GLN A 202 -16.53 0.50 -32.20
C GLN A 202 -15.61 1.37 -33.07
#